data_AF-A0A6V7TMN1-F1
#
_entry.id   AF-A0A6V7TMN1-F1
#
_cell.length_a   1.000
_cell.length_b   1.000
_cell.length_c   1.000
_cell.angle_alpha   90.00
_cell.angle_beta   90.00
_cell.angle_gamma   90.00
#
_symmetry.space_group_name_H-M   'P 1'
#
loop_
_entity.id
_entity.type
_entity.pdbx_description
1 polymer ?
#
loop_
_entity_poly.entity_id
_entity_poly.type
_entity_poly.pdbx_seq_one_letter_code
_entity_poly.pdbx_strand_id
1 'polypeptide(L)'
;MIKYTYNYEIQNIKNTGSIIEMSVQVTRRSTEPRIEFVEGSRPPRVRKMSFDSYLYGRVYVGDEIISLNDEEITTAEDFYRIVGVSIREPEKLRIQVRRDTFYRITIRKLEGEYQGKDEWELFDFEIKWRRGGMPLGVNMREVQDNVTICGTEAGSIADGNFHYGDVITRVNGKKVDDTKSVKSAILEGINNNNLTIRSSAPDSKGQL
;
A
#
# COMPACT_ATOMS: atom_id res chain seq x y z
N MET A 1 -11.56 0.78 25.89
CA MET A 1 -11.63 1.08 24.45
C MET A 1 -10.77 2.31 24.20
N ILE A 2 -9.53 2.12 23.72
CA ILE A 2 -8.57 3.22 23.51
C ILE A 2 -8.85 3.80 22.12
N LYS A 3 -9.35 5.04 22.05
CA LYS A 3 -9.47 5.79 20.81
C LYS A 3 -8.09 6.35 20.45
N TYR A 4 -7.50 5.85 19.37
CA TYR A 4 -6.32 6.49 18.78
C TYR A 4 -6.80 7.65 17.89
N THR A 5 -6.76 8.87 18.42
CA THR A 5 -6.94 10.08 17.63
C THR A 5 -5.59 10.45 17.03
N TYR A 6 -5.45 10.26 15.72
CA TYR A 6 -4.26 10.66 14.99
C TYR A 6 -4.40 12.12 14.54
N ASN A 7 -3.73 13.04 15.26
CA ASN A 7 -3.56 14.41 14.80
C ASN A 7 -2.35 14.46 13.84
N TYR A 8 -2.56 14.92 12.61
CA TYR A 8 -1.50 15.09 11.60
C TYR A 8 -1.31 16.58 11.31
N GLU A 9 -0.06 17.06 11.38
CA GLU A 9 0.33 18.35 10.78
C GLU A 9 1.08 18.05 9.47
N ILE A 10 0.43 18.31 8.33
CA ILE A 10 1.07 18.28 7.01
C ILE A 10 1.57 19.69 6.73
N GLN A 11 2.89 19.86 6.59
CA GLN A 11 3.48 21.15 6.26
C GLN A 11 4.01 21.12 4.82
N ASN A 12 3.57 22.09 4.01
CA ASN A 12 3.99 22.38 2.63
C ASN A 12 3.72 21.26 1.61
N ILE A 13 2.66 21.45 0.81
CA ILE A 13 2.29 20.59 -0.32
C ILE A 13 2.63 21.33 -1.61
N LYS A 14 3.53 20.79 -2.44
CA LYS A 14 3.64 21.17 -3.85
C LYS A 14 2.86 20.14 -4.66
N ASN A 15 1.73 20.55 -5.23
CA ASN A 15 0.81 19.67 -5.94
C ASN A 15 0.89 19.92 -7.45
N THR A 16 1.31 18.92 -8.23
CA THR A 16 1.28 18.95 -9.70
C THR A 16 0.23 17.98 -10.27
N GLY A 17 -0.86 17.75 -9.53
CA GLY A 17 -2.07 17.04 -9.96
C GLY A 17 -2.16 15.60 -9.46
N SER A 18 -1.03 14.90 -9.32
CA SER A 18 -1.03 13.47 -8.90
C SER A 18 0.26 12.96 -8.25
N ILE A 19 1.32 13.75 -8.34
CA ILE A 19 2.55 13.53 -7.61
C ILE A 19 2.54 14.57 -6.49
N ILE A 20 2.62 14.09 -5.26
CA ILE A 20 2.62 14.93 -4.08
C ILE A 20 4.01 14.84 -3.45
N GLU A 21 4.71 15.96 -3.39
CA GLU A 21 5.87 16.11 -2.51
C GLU A 21 5.39 16.70 -1.18
N MET A 22 5.75 16.03 -0.09
CA MET A 22 5.32 16.41 1.27
C MET A 22 6.42 16.18 2.29
N SER A 23 6.40 17.00 3.35
CA SER A 23 7.25 16.82 4.52
C SER A 23 6.51 16.04 5.61
N VAL A 24 7.06 14.92 6.03
CA VAL A 24 6.56 14.15 7.18
C VAL A 24 7.56 14.20 8.33
N GLN A 25 7.06 14.37 9.56
CA GLN A 25 7.89 14.38 10.75
C GLN A 25 7.67 13.09 11.55
N VAL A 26 8.75 12.40 11.87
CA VAL A 26 8.75 11.18 12.69
C VAL A 26 9.69 11.36 13.88
N THR A 27 9.41 10.66 14.98
CA THR A 27 10.39 10.51 16.06
C THR A 27 11.09 9.19 15.86
N ARG A 28 12.39 9.21 15.52
CA ARG A 28 13.23 8.02 15.47
C ARG A 28 13.31 7.42 16.86
N ARG A 29 13.04 6.12 16.96
CA ARG A 29 13.09 5.34 18.20
C ARG A 29 14.09 4.19 18.16
N SER A 30 14.73 3.98 17.01
CA SER A 30 15.72 2.92 16.76
C SER A 30 16.55 3.29 15.53
N THR A 31 17.80 2.83 15.49
CA THR A 31 18.67 2.90 14.32
C THR A 31 18.26 1.88 13.24
N GLU A 32 17.35 0.96 13.57
CA GLU A 32 16.74 0.02 12.63
C GLU A 32 15.38 0.56 12.14
N PRO A 33 15.30 1.17 10.94
CA PRO A 33 14.05 1.70 10.40
C PRO A 33 13.06 0.63 9.95
N ARG A 34 13.49 -0.64 9.80
CA ARG A 34 12.63 -1.77 9.35
C ARG A 34 11.85 -1.47 8.07
N ILE A 35 12.55 -0.83 7.15
CA ILE A 35 12.09 -0.45 5.81
C ILE A 35 13.02 -1.11 4.79
N GLU A 36 12.50 -1.47 3.62
CA GLU A 36 13.26 -2.00 2.50
C GLU A 36 12.95 -1.17 1.25
N PHE A 37 13.93 -0.99 0.36
CA PHE A 37 13.79 -0.21 -0.87
C PHE A 37 13.81 -1.09 -2.12
N VAL A 38 13.29 -0.55 -3.22
CA VAL A 38 13.40 -1.17 -4.55
C VAL A 38 14.85 -1.06 -5.01
N GLU A 39 15.43 -2.19 -5.40
CA GLU A 39 16.82 -2.26 -5.86
C GLU A 39 17.04 -1.32 -7.07
N GLY A 40 18.10 -0.51 -7.02
CA GLY A 40 18.46 0.43 -8.08
C GLY A 40 17.56 1.67 -8.22
N SER A 41 16.53 1.84 -7.37
CA SER A 41 15.69 3.04 -7.39
C SER A 41 16.46 4.30 -6.94
N ARG A 42 16.26 5.40 -7.68
CA ARG A 42 16.87 6.72 -7.41
C ARG A 42 15.85 7.83 -7.72
N PRO A 43 15.34 8.58 -6.73
CA PRO A 43 15.54 8.41 -5.28
C PRO A 43 15.06 7.03 -4.78
N PRO A 44 15.49 6.57 -3.60
CA PRO A 44 15.12 5.24 -3.11
C PRO A 44 13.62 5.17 -2.86
N ARG A 45 12.98 4.20 -3.52
CA ARG A 45 11.54 3.95 -3.45
C ARG A 45 11.23 2.83 -2.47
N VAL A 46 10.35 3.09 -1.53
CA VAL A 46 9.96 2.13 -0.49
C VAL A 46 9.32 0.90 -1.14
N ARG A 47 9.86 -0.27 -0.85
CA ARG A 47 9.37 -1.57 -1.30
C ARG A 47 8.54 -2.28 -0.25
N LYS A 48 8.93 -2.14 1.02
CA LYS A 48 8.30 -2.83 2.14
C LYS A 48 8.62 -2.12 3.45
N MET A 49 7.73 -2.25 4.41
CA MET A 49 7.89 -1.70 5.76
C MET A 49 7.29 -2.64 6.78
N SER A 50 7.96 -2.84 7.90
CA SER A 50 7.42 -3.60 9.02
C SER A 50 6.44 -2.75 9.84
N PHE A 51 5.42 -3.40 10.43
CA PHE A 51 4.41 -2.73 11.26
C PHE A 51 4.97 -2.10 12.54
N ASP A 52 6.13 -2.59 13.00
CA ASP A 52 6.86 -2.09 14.16
C ASP A 52 7.89 -1.00 13.82
N SER A 53 7.94 -0.57 12.54
CA SER A 53 8.75 0.58 12.13
C SER A 53 8.21 1.88 12.75
N TYR A 54 9.10 2.76 13.23
CA TYR A 54 8.71 4.11 13.65
C TYR A 54 8.30 5.02 12.47
N LEU A 55 8.48 4.56 11.22
CA LEU A 55 8.02 5.22 9.99
C LEU A 55 6.59 4.80 9.60
N TYR A 56 6.06 3.75 10.22
CA TYR A 56 4.76 3.18 9.90
C TYR A 56 3.65 4.24 10.09
N GLY A 57 2.75 4.34 9.10
CA GLY A 57 1.68 5.33 9.07
C GLY A 57 2.13 6.76 8.75
N ARG A 58 3.40 6.97 8.40
CA ARG A 58 3.97 8.27 7.99
C ARG A 58 4.58 8.20 6.60
N VAL A 59 5.31 7.12 6.35
CA VAL A 59 5.83 6.74 5.04
C VAL A 59 5.08 5.48 4.59
N TYR A 60 4.80 5.37 3.30
CA TYR A 60 4.10 4.21 2.72
C TYR A 60 4.92 3.55 1.62
N VAL A 61 4.55 2.31 1.29
CA VAL A 61 5.17 1.61 0.16
C VAL A 61 4.86 2.34 -1.15
N GLY A 62 5.87 2.51 -1.99
CA GLY A 62 5.80 3.32 -3.20
C GLY A 62 6.28 4.76 -3.03
N ASP A 63 6.43 5.26 -1.81
CA ASP A 63 7.04 6.58 -1.57
C ASP A 63 8.50 6.59 -2.04
N GLU A 64 8.90 7.67 -2.70
CA GLU A 64 10.31 7.99 -2.94
C GLU A 64 10.80 8.89 -1.80
N ILE A 65 11.90 8.51 -1.16
CA ILE A 65 12.51 9.33 -0.11
C ILE A 65 13.46 10.34 -0.76
N ILE A 66 13.14 11.62 -0.65
CA ILE A 66 13.86 12.71 -1.32
C ILE A 66 14.95 13.30 -0.42
N SER A 67 14.63 13.53 0.85
CA SER A 67 15.59 14.05 1.83
C SER A 67 15.26 13.66 3.28
N LEU A 68 16.27 13.66 4.14
CA LEU A 68 16.18 13.46 5.59
C LEU A 68 16.89 14.62 6.30
N ASN A 69 16.19 15.38 7.16
CA ASN A 69 16.75 16.51 7.89
C ASN A 69 17.54 17.47 6.99
N ASP A 70 16.99 17.75 5.81
CA ASP A 70 17.58 18.62 4.78
C ASP A 70 18.81 18.05 4.06
N GLU A 71 19.25 16.82 4.37
CA GLU A 71 20.20 16.05 3.55
C GLU A 71 19.48 15.30 2.43
N GLU A 72 19.93 15.49 1.19
CA GLU A 72 19.41 14.79 0.00
C GLU A 72 19.69 13.29 0.07
N ILE A 73 18.69 12.48 -0.31
CA ILE A 73 18.78 11.01 -0.39
C ILE A 73 18.73 10.60 -1.86
N THR A 74 19.84 10.08 -2.38
CA THR A 74 19.89 9.59 -3.78
C THR A 74 19.77 8.08 -3.85
N THR A 75 20.29 7.36 -2.85
CA THR A 75 20.26 5.89 -2.79
C THR A 75 19.76 5.37 -1.44
N ALA A 76 19.47 4.06 -1.37
CA ALA A 76 19.09 3.41 -0.13
C ALA A 76 20.21 3.45 0.92
N GLU A 77 21.48 3.38 0.49
CA GLU A 77 22.64 3.49 1.36
C GLU A 77 22.72 4.86 2.02
N ASP A 78 22.40 5.94 1.31
CA ASP A 78 22.34 7.29 1.88
C ASP A 78 21.34 7.33 3.05
N PHE A 79 20.15 6.75 2.84
CA PHE A 79 19.10 6.67 3.83
C PHE A 79 19.57 5.92 5.08
N TYR A 80 20.10 4.69 4.92
CA TYR A 80 20.55 3.89 6.06
C TYR A 80 21.74 4.50 6.78
N ARG A 81 22.64 5.17 6.06
CA ARG A 81 23.75 5.92 6.66
C ARG A 81 23.20 7.00 7.58
N ILE A 82 22.30 7.86 7.11
CA ILE A 82 21.78 8.99 7.91
C ILE A 82 20.96 8.47 9.11
N VAL A 83 20.13 7.46 8.90
CA VAL A 83 19.32 6.86 9.97
C VAL A 83 20.19 6.11 10.99
N GLY A 84 21.26 5.44 10.54
CA GLY A 84 22.10 4.57 11.36
C GLY A 84 23.26 5.26 12.09
N VAL A 85 23.62 6.49 11.72
CA VAL A 85 24.81 7.20 12.25
C VAL A 85 24.59 7.82 13.64
N SER A 86 23.35 8.00 14.12
CA SER A 86 23.11 8.94 15.22
C SER A 86 23.21 8.33 16.63
N ILE A 87 23.95 9.04 17.49
CA ILE A 87 24.33 8.70 18.87
C ILE A 87 23.25 9.13 19.89
N ARG A 88 22.17 9.80 19.44
CA ARG A 88 21.15 10.40 20.30
C ARG A 88 19.76 9.97 19.86
N GLU A 89 19.33 8.81 20.33
CA GLU A 89 17.93 8.41 20.27
C GLU A 89 17.21 8.85 21.55
N PRO A 90 15.97 9.37 21.49
CA PRO A 90 15.16 9.63 20.28
C PRO A 90 15.51 10.96 19.57
N GLU A 91 15.32 11.01 18.25
CA GLU A 91 15.58 12.18 17.41
C GLU A 91 14.38 12.48 16.51
N LYS A 92 14.06 13.76 16.26
CA LYS A 92 13.04 14.12 15.28
C LYS A 92 13.65 14.10 13.87
N LEU A 93 13.09 13.28 12.98
CA LEU A 93 13.45 13.29 11.57
C LEU A 93 12.37 14.00 10.76
N ARG A 94 12.79 14.92 9.91
CA ARG A 94 11.99 15.52 8.84
C ARG A 94 12.32 14.78 7.55
N ILE A 95 11.35 14.08 7.00
CA ILE A 95 11.49 13.30 5.76
C ILE A 95 10.72 14.01 4.66
N GLN A 96 11.37 14.35 3.56
CA GLN A 96 10.67 14.74 2.34
C GLN A 96 10.38 13.50 1.52
N VAL A 97 9.11 13.26 1.22
CA VAL A 97 8.69 12.13 0.39
C VAL A 97 7.97 12.62 -0.85
N ARG A 98 8.19 11.93 -1.96
CA ARG A 98 7.40 12.07 -3.18
C ARG A 98 6.52 10.83 -3.31
N ARG A 99 5.21 11.06 -3.37
CA ARG A 99 4.21 10.01 -3.54
C ARG A 99 3.51 10.18 -4.88
N ASP A 100 3.60 9.17 -5.75
CA ASP A 100 2.79 9.11 -6.97
C ASP A 100 1.50 8.34 -6.65
N THR A 101 0.40 9.08 -6.53
CA THR A 101 -0.93 8.50 -6.31
C THR A 101 -1.72 8.35 -7.60
N PHE A 102 -1.10 8.49 -8.78
CA PHE A 102 -1.82 8.35 -10.03
C PHE A 102 -2.07 6.88 -10.39
N TYR A 103 -3.16 6.36 -9.84
CA TYR A 103 -3.85 5.19 -10.34
C TYR A 103 -5.29 5.57 -10.69
N ARG A 104 -5.85 4.85 -11.67
CA ARG A 104 -7.30 4.85 -11.91
C ARG A 104 -7.83 3.51 -11.47
N ILE A 105 -8.78 3.52 -10.54
CA ILE A 105 -9.56 2.34 -10.20
C ILE A 105 -10.96 2.49 -10.80
N THR A 106 -11.43 1.44 -11.45
CA THR A 106 -12.81 1.31 -11.91
C THR A 106 -13.39 0.10 -11.22
N ILE A 107 -14.46 0.29 -10.47
CA ILE A 107 -15.15 -0.77 -9.73
C ILE A 107 -16.49 -1.00 -10.41
N ARG A 108 -16.80 -2.26 -10.70
CA ARG A 108 -18.08 -2.67 -11.27
C ARG A 108 -18.66 -3.79 -10.43
N LYS A 109 -19.84 -3.56 -9.88
CA LYS A 109 -20.68 -4.62 -9.33
C LYS A 109 -21.29 -5.42 -10.48
N LEU A 110 -21.24 -6.74 -10.40
CA LEU A 110 -21.84 -7.64 -11.39
C LEU A 110 -23.26 -7.98 -10.96
N GLU A 111 -24.21 -7.16 -11.40
CA GLU A 111 -25.63 -7.33 -11.08
C GLU A 111 -26.15 -8.70 -11.52
N GLY A 112 -26.76 -9.43 -10.60
CA GLY A 112 -27.33 -10.77 -10.85
C GLY A 112 -26.31 -11.90 -10.94
N GLU A 113 -25.00 -11.63 -10.79
CA GLU A 113 -23.98 -12.67 -10.62
C GLU A 113 -23.62 -12.80 -9.13
N TYR A 114 -23.68 -14.02 -8.62
CA TYR A 114 -23.40 -14.32 -7.23
C TYR A 114 -22.46 -15.51 -7.07
N GLN A 115 -21.73 -15.55 -5.95
CA GLN A 115 -20.87 -16.67 -5.61
C GLN A 115 -21.38 -17.45 -4.39
N GLY A 116 -21.29 -18.78 -4.50
CA GLY A 116 -21.60 -19.68 -3.40
C GLY A 116 -23.10 -19.82 -3.14
N LYS A 117 -23.44 -20.54 -2.06
CA LYS A 117 -24.83 -20.77 -1.67
C LYS A 117 -25.48 -19.56 -1.01
N ASP A 118 -24.66 -18.67 -0.46
CA ASP A 118 -25.08 -17.49 0.28
C ASP A 118 -25.23 -16.26 -0.62
N GLU A 119 -25.19 -16.44 -1.95
CA GLU A 119 -25.35 -15.40 -2.96
C GLU A 119 -24.46 -14.16 -2.74
N TRP A 120 -23.15 -14.36 -2.56
CA TRP A 120 -22.21 -13.26 -2.35
C TRP A 120 -22.09 -12.39 -3.60
N GLU A 121 -22.12 -11.07 -3.43
CA GLU A 121 -22.03 -10.13 -4.55
C GLU A 121 -20.64 -10.14 -5.18
N LEU A 122 -20.58 -10.05 -6.51
CA LEU A 122 -19.34 -10.02 -7.25
C LEU A 122 -18.96 -8.61 -7.70
N PHE A 123 -17.68 -8.29 -7.55
CA PHE A 123 -17.10 -7.01 -7.93
C PHE A 123 -15.89 -7.23 -8.83
N ASP A 124 -15.87 -6.55 -9.97
CA ASP A 124 -14.71 -6.44 -10.85
C ASP A 124 -14.01 -5.09 -10.62
N PHE A 125 -12.75 -5.17 -10.22
CA PHE A 125 -11.84 -4.05 -10.06
C PHE A 125 -10.88 -4.01 -11.25
N GLU A 126 -10.78 -2.87 -11.92
CA GLU A 126 -9.76 -2.58 -12.93
C GLU A 126 -8.88 -1.44 -12.42
N ILE A 127 -7.61 -1.74 -12.19
CA ILE A 127 -6.62 -0.80 -11.64
C ILE A 127 -5.56 -0.57 -12.71
N LYS A 128 -5.37 0.70 -13.06
CA LYS A 128 -4.34 1.15 -14.02
C LYS A 128 -3.41 2.15 -13.36
N TRP A 129 -2.11 1.89 -13.45
CA TRP A 129 -1.07 2.81 -12.97
C TRP A 129 -0.49 3.60 -14.13
N ARG A 130 0.00 4.81 -13.86
CA ARG A 130 0.75 5.58 -14.85
C ARG A 130 2.17 5.07 -15.04
N ARG A 131 2.87 4.73 -13.94
CA ARG A 131 4.24 4.22 -13.95
C ARG A 131 4.48 3.33 -12.73
N GLY A 132 4.81 2.05 -12.97
CA GLY A 132 5.36 1.11 -12.00
C GLY A 132 4.64 1.15 -10.66
N GLY A 133 3.54 0.40 -10.58
CA GLY A 133 2.48 0.70 -9.63
C GLY A 133 2.85 0.66 -8.15
N MET A 134 2.24 1.58 -7.40
CA MET A 134 2.05 1.45 -5.97
C MET A 134 1.41 0.08 -5.66
N PRO A 135 1.89 -0.65 -4.64
CA PRO A 135 1.33 -1.96 -4.33
C PRO A 135 -0.16 -1.87 -4.00
N LEU A 136 -0.84 -3.00 -4.21
CA LEU A 136 -2.25 -3.10 -3.87
C LEU A 136 -2.49 -2.90 -2.36
N GLY A 137 -1.62 -3.44 -1.50
CA GLY A 137 -1.72 -3.31 -0.04
C GLY A 137 -2.78 -4.21 0.59
N VAL A 138 -2.95 -5.44 0.09
CA VAL A 138 -3.85 -6.45 0.67
C VAL A 138 -3.09 -7.48 1.49
N ASN A 139 -3.63 -7.82 2.66
CA ASN A 139 -3.26 -8.99 3.44
C ASN A 139 -4.27 -10.10 3.17
N MET A 140 -3.78 -11.30 2.88
CA MET A 140 -4.60 -12.42 2.42
C MET A 140 -4.23 -13.71 3.15
N ARG A 141 -5.23 -14.57 3.37
CA ARG A 141 -5.05 -15.93 3.90
C ARG A 141 -5.97 -16.92 3.19
N GLU A 142 -5.58 -18.18 3.16
CA GLU A 142 -6.46 -19.26 2.70
C GLU A 142 -7.43 -19.65 3.82
N VAL A 143 -8.72 -19.71 3.50
CA VAL A 143 -9.81 -20.14 4.37
C VAL A 143 -10.75 -21.02 3.54
N GLN A 144 -10.90 -22.30 3.91
CA GLN A 144 -11.82 -23.23 3.23
C GLN A 144 -11.69 -23.17 1.69
N ASP A 145 -10.46 -23.33 1.19
CA ASP A 145 -10.11 -23.30 -0.24
C ASP A 145 -10.36 -21.96 -0.97
N ASN A 146 -10.58 -20.88 -0.22
CA ASN A 146 -10.72 -19.53 -0.76
C ASN A 146 -9.59 -18.61 -0.29
N VAL A 147 -9.14 -17.72 -1.17
CA VAL A 147 -8.19 -16.65 -0.79
C VAL A 147 -8.97 -15.46 -0.26
N THR A 148 -8.98 -15.31 1.06
CA THR A 148 -9.76 -14.29 1.78
C THR A 148 -8.87 -13.11 2.17
N ILE A 149 -9.38 -11.90 1.98
CA ILE A 149 -8.75 -10.66 2.47
C ILE A 149 -8.95 -10.57 3.97
N CYS A 150 -7.84 -10.48 4.71
CA CYS A 150 -7.83 -10.36 6.17
C CYS A 150 -7.37 -8.99 6.66
N GLY A 151 -7.06 -8.07 5.75
CA GLY A 151 -6.75 -6.68 6.08
C GLY A 151 -6.21 -5.91 4.88
N THR A 152 -6.16 -4.60 5.02
CA THR A 152 -5.59 -3.68 4.04
C THR A 152 -4.56 -2.78 4.70
N GLU A 153 -3.57 -2.35 3.93
CA GLU A 153 -2.56 -1.40 4.40
C GLU A 153 -3.11 0.03 4.27
N ALA A 154 -2.99 0.82 5.34
CA ALA A 154 -3.46 2.21 5.34
C ALA A 154 -2.75 3.02 4.25
N GLY A 155 -3.53 3.85 3.54
CA GLY A 155 -3.03 4.64 2.42
C GLY A 155 -2.67 3.83 1.17
N SER A 156 -2.98 2.53 1.13
CA SER A 156 -2.80 1.68 -0.06
C SER A 156 -3.95 1.82 -1.06
N ILE A 157 -3.84 1.20 -2.23
CA ILE A 157 -4.96 1.14 -3.19
C ILE A 157 -6.11 0.32 -2.61
N ALA A 158 -5.80 -0.68 -1.79
CA ALA A 158 -6.83 -1.51 -1.18
C ALA A 158 -7.59 -0.81 -0.06
N ASP A 159 -6.99 0.23 0.53
CA ASP A 159 -7.64 1.06 1.55
C ASP A 159 -8.92 1.69 0.99
N GLY A 160 -10.06 1.36 1.59
CA GLY A 160 -11.39 1.80 1.17
C GLY A 160 -11.96 1.13 -0.09
N ASN A 161 -11.23 0.22 -0.77
CA ASN A 161 -11.71 -0.48 -1.97
C ASN A 161 -11.95 -1.98 -1.74
N PHE A 162 -11.24 -2.59 -0.80
CA PHE A 162 -11.44 -3.99 -0.40
C PHE A 162 -11.71 -4.05 1.10
N HIS A 163 -12.49 -5.06 1.51
CA HIS A 163 -12.92 -5.23 2.88
C HIS A 163 -12.47 -6.56 3.47
N TYR A 164 -12.39 -6.60 4.80
CA TYR A 164 -12.17 -7.84 5.52
C TYR A 164 -13.28 -8.84 5.19
N GLY A 165 -12.90 -10.05 4.80
CA GLY A 165 -13.84 -11.12 4.43
C GLY A 165 -14.11 -11.22 2.94
N ASP A 166 -13.71 -10.23 2.13
CA ASP A 166 -13.79 -10.35 0.67
C ASP A 166 -12.95 -11.54 0.19
N VAL A 167 -13.45 -12.30 -0.77
CA VAL A 167 -12.74 -13.44 -1.37
C VAL A 167 -12.29 -13.10 -2.78
N ILE A 168 -10.99 -13.23 -3.04
CA ILE A 168 -10.44 -13.05 -4.38
C ILE A 168 -10.67 -14.32 -5.19
N THR A 169 -11.40 -14.20 -6.30
CA THR A 169 -11.79 -15.34 -7.15
C THR A 169 -11.03 -15.38 -8.46
N ARG A 170 -10.65 -14.21 -8.99
CA ARG A 170 -9.86 -14.07 -10.22
C ARG A 170 -8.88 -12.91 -10.13
N VAL A 171 -7.73 -13.09 -10.76
CA VAL A 171 -6.76 -12.01 -11.01
C VAL A 171 -6.36 -12.08 -12.48
N ASN A 172 -6.41 -10.95 -13.18
CA ASN A 172 -6.13 -10.86 -14.63
C ASN A 172 -6.93 -11.89 -15.44
N GLY A 173 -8.21 -12.08 -15.08
CA GLY A 173 -9.14 -13.04 -15.70
C GLY A 173 -8.92 -14.51 -15.32
N LYS A 174 -7.78 -14.86 -14.70
CA LYS A 174 -7.45 -16.24 -14.29
C LYS A 174 -8.07 -16.55 -12.94
N LYS A 175 -8.68 -17.74 -12.81
CA LYS A 175 -9.12 -18.26 -11.50
C LYS A 175 -7.89 -18.46 -10.62
N VAL A 176 -8.04 -18.17 -9.34
CA VAL A 176 -7.01 -18.30 -8.31
C VAL A 176 -7.58 -19.09 -7.16
N ASP A 177 -6.78 -20.01 -6.63
CA ASP A 177 -7.21 -20.96 -5.60
C ASP A 177 -6.29 -20.91 -4.36
N ASP A 178 -5.18 -20.16 -4.42
CA ASP A 178 -4.17 -20.10 -3.37
C ASP A 178 -3.49 -18.73 -3.30
N THR A 179 -2.93 -18.39 -2.14
CA THR A 179 -2.32 -17.08 -1.88
C THR A 179 -1.09 -16.81 -2.75
N LYS A 180 -0.37 -17.85 -3.18
CA LYS A 180 0.84 -17.72 -4.00
C LYS A 180 0.50 -17.36 -5.44
N SER A 181 -0.51 -17.99 -6.03
CA SER A 181 -1.02 -17.64 -7.37
C SER A 181 -1.57 -16.22 -7.40
N VAL A 182 -2.34 -15.81 -6.38
CA VAL A 182 -2.84 -14.43 -6.25
C VAL A 182 -1.70 -13.41 -6.19
N LYS A 183 -0.72 -13.62 -5.28
CA LYS A 183 0.43 -12.69 -5.15
C LYS A 183 1.20 -12.54 -6.46
N SER A 184 1.45 -13.66 -7.13
CA SER A 184 2.21 -13.67 -8.39
C SER A 184 1.46 -12.91 -9.49
N ALA A 185 0.15 -13.12 -9.62
CA ALA A 185 -0.68 -12.44 -10.62
C ALA A 185 -0.87 -10.94 -10.32
N ILE A 186 -0.98 -10.54 -9.04
CA ILE A 186 -1.01 -9.13 -8.63
C ILE A 186 0.30 -8.43 -8.99
N LEU A 187 1.45 -9.05 -8.67
CA LEU A 187 2.76 -8.50 -9.00
C LEU A 187 2.95 -8.35 -10.52
N GLU A 188 2.50 -9.34 -11.29
CA GLU A 188 2.47 -9.26 -12.76
C GLU A 188 1.63 -8.06 -13.24
N GLY A 189 0.42 -7.87 -12.69
CA GLY A 189 -0.44 -6.75 -13.05
C GLY A 189 0.14 -5.38 -12.70
N ILE A 190 0.78 -5.25 -11.53
CA ILE A 190 1.49 -4.05 -11.10
C ILE A 190 2.62 -3.72 -12.08
N ASN A 191 3.44 -4.72 -12.45
CA ASN A 191 4.55 -4.55 -13.38
C ASN A 191 4.08 -4.17 -14.80
N ASN A 192 2.91 -4.67 -15.20
CA ASN A 192 2.27 -4.35 -16.47
C ASN A 192 1.44 -3.07 -16.45
N ASN A 193 1.38 -2.37 -15.31
CA ASN A 193 0.55 -1.18 -15.07
C ASN A 193 -0.96 -1.39 -15.29
N ASN A 194 -1.42 -2.64 -15.27
CA ASN A 194 -2.81 -3.02 -15.47
C ASN A 194 -3.13 -4.29 -14.68
N LEU A 195 -4.04 -4.18 -13.72
CA LEU A 195 -4.47 -5.26 -12.86
C LEU A 195 -5.99 -5.35 -12.88
N THR A 196 -6.53 -6.53 -13.13
CA THR A 196 -7.94 -6.82 -12.88
C THR A 196 -8.10 -7.82 -11.74
N ILE A 197 -9.03 -7.56 -10.83
CA ILE A 197 -9.37 -8.45 -9.73
C ILE A 197 -10.88 -8.66 -9.74
N ARG A 198 -11.30 -9.91 -9.61
CA ARG A 198 -12.69 -10.23 -9.24
C ARG A 198 -12.70 -10.67 -7.78
N SER A 199 -13.49 -10.01 -6.95
CA SER A 199 -13.77 -10.46 -5.59
C SER A 199 -15.25 -10.74 -5.40
N SER A 200 -15.56 -11.57 -4.41
CA SER A 200 -16.89 -11.70 -3.83
C SER A 200 -16.93 -11.11 -2.43
N ALA A 201 -18.02 -10.44 -2.10
CA ALA A 201 -18.27 -9.85 -0.80
C ALA A 201 -19.43 -10.56 -0.10
N PRO A 202 -19.25 -11.04 1.15
CA PRO A 202 -20.25 -11.84 1.86
C PRO A 202 -21.55 -11.12 2.22
N ASP A 203 -21.55 -9.78 2.32
CA ASP A 203 -22.78 -9.01 2.53
C ASP A 203 -22.60 -7.51 2.19
N SER A 204 -23.26 -7.04 1.14
CA SER A 204 -23.32 -5.62 0.77
C SER A 204 -24.51 -4.88 1.41
N LYS A 205 -25.42 -5.60 2.07
CA LYS A 205 -26.72 -5.06 2.52
C LYS A 205 -26.62 -4.14 3.75
N GLY A 206 -25.42 -3.76 4.19
CA GLY A 206 -25.22 -2.96 5.40
C GLY A 206 -24.10 -1.92 5.35
N GLN A 207 -23.52 -1.61 4.19
CA GLN A 207 -22.41 -0.65 4.08
C GLN A 207 -22.66 0.41 3.00
N LEU A 208 -23.69 1.24 3.22
CA LEU A 208 -23.85 2.56 2.58
C LEU A 208 -24.11 3.60 3.67
#